data_AF-A0AAW0P126-F1
#
_entry.id   AF-A0AAW0P126-F1
#
_cell.length_a   1.000
_cell.length_b   1.000
_cell.length_c   1.000
_cell.angle_alpha   90.00
_cell.angle_beta   90.00
_cell.angle_gamma   90.00
#
_symmetry.space_group_name_H-M   'P 1'
#
loop_
_entity.id
_entity.type
_entity.pdbx_description
1 polymer ?
#
loop_
_entity_poly.entity_id
_entity_poly.type
_entity_poly.pdbx_seq_one_letter_code
_entity_poly.pdbx_strand_id
1 'polypeptide(L)'
;MGPGDTSPIYPPDVHHGNGTQVAFYSDPSVLYISLHRFDQGRFFPGSGHPNEVGAGAGEGFNVNVAFSGGLEPPMGDAEYLAAFRAVVMPIAHEFSPDLVLVSAGFDAGEGNSDELGGYKVTAKCKDVKLSKQIFAVYVSNLLCGPGFGFLTRQLMSLAGGKVVLVLEGGHDLRGLCDSAEACVSALLGREVEPLSPLVLEQRPCANAVQSLQSVIQVTTGPLQDTSPSLSLSYSVAQRSRLRRDLDSEALRGIAALSVAALNSDRRIDSGEESM
;
A
#
# COMPACT_ATOMS: atom_id res chain seq x y z
N MET A 1 45.47 -10.64 2.67
CA MET A 1 44.82 -9.31 2.71
C MET A 1 44.98 -8.68 1.34
N GLY A 2 43.87 -8.38 0.67
CA GLY A 2 43.83 -7.67 -0.61
C GLY A 2 42.84 -6.51 -0.52
N PRO A 3 43.03 -5.42 -1.28
CA PRO A 3 42.16 -4.26 -1.26
C PRO A 3 40.92 -4.51 -2.13
N GLY A 4 39.73 -4.19 -1.63
CA GLY A 4 38.53 -4.16 -2.47
C GLY A 4 37.28 -4.85 -1.93
N ASP A 5 37.17 -5.13 -0.62
CA ASP A 5 35.90 -5.58 -0.04
C ASP A 5 35.04 -4.36 0.34
N THR A 6 34.52 -3.66 -0.66
CA THR A 6 33.46 -2.68 -0.46
C THR A 6 32.13 -3.43 -0.48
N SER A 7 31.69 -3.87 0.70
CA SER A 7 30.31 -4.27 0.90
C SER A 7 29.42 -3.09 0.47
N PRO A 8 28.42 -3.27 -0.41
CA PRO A 8 27.54 -2.18 -0.79
C PRO A 8 26.77 -1.74 0.44
N ILE A 9 27.00 -0.50 0.86
CA ILE A 9 26.34 0.13 1.99
C ILE A 9 24.95 0.59 1.52
N TYR A 10 23.95 0.35 2.36
CA TYR A 10 22.53 0.35 1.97
C TYR A 10 21.82 1.63 2.46
N PRO A 11 20.93 2.25 1.66
CA PRO A 11 20.17 3.43 2.09
C PRO A 11 19.13 3.07 3.18
N PRO A 12 18.98 3.87 4.24
CA PRO A 12 18.30 3.52 5.50
C PRO A 12 16.76 3.48 5.49
N ASP A 13 16.06 3.78 4.40
CA ASP A 13 14.60 3.74 4.37
C ASP A 13 14.00 3.05 3.13
N VAL A 14 14.49 1.84 2.87
CA VAL A 14 13.75 0.76 2.16
C VAL A 14 13.59 -0.46 3.09
N HIS A 15 13.68 -0.18 4.39
CA HIS A 15 13.83 -1.16 5.44
C HIS A 15 12.50 -1.50 6.08
N HIS A 16 12.39 -2.71 6.59
CA HIS A 16 11.27 -3.06 7.43
C HIS A 16 11.26 -2.22 8.72
N GLY A 17 10.12 -1.58 9.01
CA GLY A 17 9.88 -0.81 10.24
C GLY A 17 9.63 -1.71 11.45
N ASN A 18 10.62 -2.54 11.80
CA ASN A 18 10.54 -3.58 12.82
C ASN A 18 10.07 -3.07 14.20
N GLY A 19 10.43 -1.85 14.59
CA GLY A 19 9.96 -1.23 15.83
C GLY A 19 8.44 -1.05 15.87
N THR A 20 7.86 -0.56 14.78
CA THR A 20 6.41 -0.35 14.65
C THR A 20 5.67 -1.68 14.58
N GLN A 21 6.17 -2.65 13.82
CA GLN A 21 5.62 -4.00 13.79
C GLN A 21 5.51 -4.59 15.20
N VAL A 22 6.61 -4.59 15.97
CA VAL A 22 6.62 -5.15 17.33
C VAL A 22 5.66 -4.41 18.28
N ALA A 23 5.52 -3.09 18.13
CA ALA A 23 4.67 -2.29 19.00
C ALA A 23 3.18 -2.67 18.90
N PHE A 24 2.72 -3.11 17.71
CA PHE A 24 1.31 -3.37 17.43
C PHE A 24 1.01 -4.82 17.03
N TYR A 25 1.98 -5.73 17.10
CA TYR A 25 1.88 -7.09 16.55
C TYR A 25 0.69 -7.92 17.06
N SER A 26 0.17 -7.59 18.25
CA SER A 26 -0.99 -8.26 18.85
C SER A 26 -2.22 -7.36 19.03
N ASP A 27 -2.20 -6.15 18.44
CA ASP A 27 -3.25 -5.14 18.59
C ASP A 27 -4.10 -5.02 17.31
N PRO A 28 -5.35 -5.54 17.29
CA PRO A 28 -6.22 -5.44 16.11
C PRO A 28 -6.76 -4.02 15.86
N SER A 29 -6.57 -3.08 16.79
CA SER A 29 -6.98 -1.70 16.57
C SER A 29 -6.02 -0.93 15.66
N VAL A 30 -4.86 -1.52 15.35
CA VAL A 30 -3.85 -0.93 14.46
C VAL A 30 -3.51 -1.90 13.35
N LEU A 31 -3.83 -1.52 12.11
CA LEU A 31 -3.34 -2.22 10.92
C LEU A 31 -1.97 -1.66 10.53
N TYR A 32 -0.94 -2.49 10.61
CA TYR A 32 0.40 -2.17 10.14
C TYR A 32 0.64 -2.75 8.74
N ILE A 33 1.04 -1.91 7.78
CA ILE A 33 1.49 -2.36 6.47
C ILE A 33 2.87 -1.80 6.18
N SER A 34 3.84 -2.67 5.86
CA SER A 34 5.18 -2.26 5.45
C SER A 34 5.48 -2.69 4.02
N LEU A 35 5.97 -1.76 3.19
CA LEU A 35 6.57 -2.09 1.89
C LEU A 35 8.07 -1.89 2.01
N HIS A 36 8.84 -2.97 1.86
CA HIS A 36 10.28 -2.92 2.09
C HIS A 36 11.02 -3.93 1.23
N ARG A 37 12.32 -3.71 1.05
CA ARG A 37 13.22 -4.71 0.47
C ARG A 37 13.54 -5.73 1.54
N PHE A 38 13.35 -7.00 1.20
CA PHE A 38 13.56 -8.11 2.12
C PHE A 38 14.64 -9.06 1.63
N ASP A 39 14.63 -9.39 0.33
CA ASP A 39 15.59 -10.32 -0.29
C ASP A 39 15.81 -11.62 0.49
N GLN A 40 14.70 -12.19 0.98
CA GLN A 40 14.70 -13.39 1.82
C GLN A 40 15.47 -13.22 3.14
N GLY A 41 15.27 -12.07 3.81
CA GLY A 41 15.90 -11.73 5.08
C GLY A 41 17.38 -11.36 4.98
N ARG A 42 17.92 -11.22 3.76
CA ARG A 42 19.33 -10.84 3.54
C ARG A 42 19.55 -9.34 3.52
N PHE A 43 18.48 -8.55 3.45
CA PHE A 43 18.54 -7.10 3.55
C PHE A 43 18.26 -6.66 4.99
N PHE A 44 18.93 -5.60 5.45
CA PHE A 44 18.71 -5.06 6.80
C PHE A 44 17.22 -4.71 7.00
N PRO A 45 16.65 -4.79 8.20
CA PRO A 45 17.16 -5.43 9.42
C PRO A 45 17.01 -6.97 9.42
N GLY A 46 16.57 -7.58 8.32
CA GLY A 46 16.36 -9.03 8.17
C GLY A 46 15.03 -9.55 8.69
N SER A 47 14.18 -8.69 9.26
CA SER A 47 12.80 -9.00 9.68
C SER A 47 11.79 -8.52 8.64
N GLY A 48 10.50 -8.84 8.82
CA GLY A 48 9.44 -8.42 7.91
C GLY A 48 9.05 -9.49 6.91
N HIS A 49 9.16 -10.77 7.27
CA HIS A 49 8.74 -11.85 6.38
C HIS A 49 7.22 -11.77 6.09
N PRO A 50 6.72 -12.12 4.88
CA PRO A 50 5.29 -12.08 4.56
C PRO A 50 4.41 -12.87 5.54
N ASN A 51 4.92 -13.98 6.06
CA ASN A 51 4.21 -14.84 7.05
C ASN A 51 4.11 -14.22 8.46
N GLU A 52 4.78 -13.09 8.73
CA GLU A 52 4.64 -12.38 10.01
C GLU A 52 3.33 -11.58 9.98
N VAL A 53 2.20 -12.26 10.22
CA VAL A 53 0.84 -11.69 10.05
C VAL A 53 0.21 -11.16 11.34
N GLY A 54 0.99 -11.03 12.42
CA GLY A 54 0.50 -10.68 13.75
C GLY A 54 0.36 -11.90 14.67
N ALA A 55 -0.12 -11.69 15.88
CA ALA A 55 -0.34 -12.76 16.85
C ALA A 55 -1.52 -12.47 17.79
N GLY A 56 -2.24 -13.52 18.19
CA GLY A 56 -3.37 -13.40 19.11
C GLY A 56 -4.49 -12.59 18.48
N ALA A 57 -4.96 -11.53 19.17
CA ALA A 57 -6.03 -10.69 18.64
C ALA A 57 -5.61 -9.89 17.40
N GLY A 58 -4.31 -9.60 17.23
CA GLY A 58 -3.77 -8.84 16.09
C GLY A 58 -3.44 -9.69 14.86
N GLU A 59 -3.76 -10.99 14.85
CA GLU A 59 -3.58 -11.83 13.66
C GLU A 59 -4.42 -11.29 12.49
N GLY A 60 -3.79 -11.09 11.33
CA GLY A 60 -4.37 -10.45 10.15
C GLY A 60 -4.19 -8.93 10.09
N PHE A 61 -3.68 -8.29 11.15
CA PHE A 61 -3.48 -6.83 11.23
C PHE A 61 -2.02 -6.39 11.03
N ASN A 62 -1.14 -7.31 10.61
CA ASN A 62 0.22 -7.02 10.19
C ASN A 62 0.45 -7.54 8.77
N VAL A 63 0.85 -6.66 7.85
CA VAL A 63 1.04 -7.01 6.43
C VAL A 63 2.41 -6.56 5.95
N ASN A 64 3.25 -7.53 5.62
CA ASN A 64 4.59 -7.28 5.10
C ASN A 64 4.64 -7.50 3.60
N VAL A 65 4.66 -6.41 2.83
CA VAL A 65 4.98 -6.41 1.41
C VAL A 65 6.50 -6.47 1.23
N ALA A 66 7.02 -7.68 1.40
CA ALA A 66 8.44 -7.98 1.45
C ALA A 66 9.00 -8.26 0.03
N PHE A 67 9.47 -7.22 -0.66
CA PHE A 67 10.03 -7.38 -2.00
C PHE A 67 11.31 -8.22 -1.97
N SER A 68 11.36 -9.23 -2.83
CA SER A 68 12.52 -10.11 -3.00
C SER A 68 12.87 -10.30 -4.47
N GLY A 69 14.13 -10.60 -4.75
CA GLY A 69 14.64 -10.83 -6.11
C GLY A 69 15.85 -9.96 -6.47
N GLY A 70 16.41 -9.25 -5.50
CA GLY A 70 17.57 -8.38 -5.68
C GLY A 70 17.22 -7.11 -6.44
N LEU A 71 18.21 -6.62 -7.20
CA LEU A 71 18.13 -5.38 -7.98
C LEU A 71 18.12 -5.68 -9.49
N GLU A 72 17.58 -6.83 -9.90
CA GLU A 72 17.56 -7.27 -11.30
C GLU A 72 16.13 -7.61 -11.78
N PRO A 73 15.35 -6.61 -12.26
CA PRO A 73 15.60 -5.18 -12.14
C PRO A 73 15.27 -4.66 -10.72
N PRO A 74 15.75 -3.47 -10.34
CA PRO A 74 15.31 -2.82 -9.11
C PRO A 74 13.82 -2.49 -9.17
N MET A 75 13.16 -2.45 -8.02
CA MET A 75 11.76 -2.06 -7.90
C MET A 75 11.64 -0.54 -8.10
N GLY A 76 10.63 -0.09 -8.85
CA GLY A 76 10.36 1.33 -9.06
C GLY A 76 8.86 1.65 -8.99
N ASP A 77 8.46 2.77 -9.60
CA ASP A 77 7.08 3.28 -9.54
C ASP A 77 6.03 2.24 -9.92
N ALA A 78 6.26 1.47 -10.99
CA ALA A 78 5.30 0.47 -11.47
C ALA A 78 5.03 -0.65 -10.44
N GLU A 79 6.06 -1.11 -9.75
CA GLU A 79 5.97 -2.13 -8.71
C GLU A 79 5.24 -1.61 -7.47
N TYR A 80 5.53 -0.39 -7.05
CA TYR A 80 4.84 0.25 -5.93
C TYR A 80 3.38 0.57 -6.24
N LEU A 81 3.07 1.03 -7.45
CA LEU A 81 1.69 1.22 -7.92
C LEU A 81 0.93 -0.11 -7.93
N ALA A 82 1.57 -1.21 -8.33
CA ALA A 82 0.97 -2.53 -8.27
C ALA A 82 0.72 -2.98 -6.82
N ALA A 83 1.68 -2.76 -5.91
CA ALA A 83 1.53 -3.06 -4.49
C ALA A 83 0.38 -2.27 -3.85
N PHE A 84 0.29 -0.97 -4.13
CA PHE A 84 -0.79 -0.13 -3.61
C PHE A 84 -2.15 -0.58 -4.12
N ARG A 85 -2.24 -0.83 -5.43
CA ARG A 85 -3.48 -1.22 -6.09
C ARG A 85 -3.98 -2.60 -5.65
N ALA A 86 -3.07 -3.55 -5.46
CA ALA A 86 -3.43 -4.96 -5.21
C ALA A 86 -3.42 -5.35 -3.74
N VAL A 87 -2.67 -4.66 -2.89
CA VAL A 87 -2.51 -5.03 -1.47
C VAL A 87 -2.91 -3.87 -0.56
N VAL A 88 -2.22 -2.73 -0.63
CA VAL A 88 -2.38 -1.64 0.37
C VAL A 88 -3.80 -1.09 0.38
N MET A 89 -4.30 -0.60 -0.75
CA MET A 89 -5.60 0.07 -0.82
C MET A 89 -6.77 -0.89 -0.55
N PRO A 90 -6.82 -2.11 -1.09
CA PRO A 90 -7.87 -3.07 -0.74
C PRO A 90 -7.97 -3.36 0.76
N ILE A 91 -6.85 -3.69 1.42
CA ILE A 91 -6.84 -3.97 2.87
C ILE A 91 -7.21 -2.72 3.66
N ALA A 92 -6.66 -1.56 3.28
CA ALA A 92 -6.97 -0.29 3.96
C ALA A 92 -8.44 0.09 3.87
N HIS A 93 -9.09 -0.15 2.73
CA HIS A 93 -10.52 0.11 2.57
C HIS A 93 -11.38 -0.83 3.42
N GLU A 94 -11.00 -2.11 3.50
CA GLU A 94 -11.70 -3.08 4.36
C GLU A 94 -11.53 -2.75 5.85
N PHE A 95 -10.30 -2.38 6.25
CA PHE A 95 -10.01 -1.96 7.62
C PHE A 95 -10.73 -0.65 7.99
N SER A 96 -11.03 0.22 7.03
CA SER A 96 -11.81 1.45 7.23
C SER A 96 -11.28 2.35 8.37
N PRO A 97 -10.03 2.83 8.28
CA PRO A 97 -9.39 3.53 9.39
C PRO A 97 -10.01 4.88 9.70
N ASP A 98 -9.90 5.27 10.98
CA ASP A 98 -10.25 6.62 11.46
C ASP A 98 -9.12 7.64 11.27
N LEU A 99 -7.88 7.16 11.10
CA LEU A 99 -6.66 7.94 10.92
C LEU A 99 -5.63 7.13 10.13
N VAL A 100 -4.93 7.78 9.19
CA VAL A 100 -3.78 7.22 8.49
C VAL A 100 -2.50 7.90 8.98
N LEU A 101 -1.56 7.11 9.49
CA LEU A 101 -0.20 7.53 9.81
C LEU A 101 0.76 6.92 8.80
N VAL A 102 1.61 7.75 8.19
CA VAL A 102 2.61 7.29 7.22
C VAL A 102 3.99 7.60 7.77
N SER A 103 4.79 6.55 8.05
CA SER A 103 6.25 6.70 8.15
C SER A 103 6.78 6.89 6.73
N ALA A 104 7.23 8.10 6.43
CA ALA A 104 7.61 8.55 5.10
C ALA A 104 9.14 8.74 5.04
N GLY A 105 9.84 7.72 4.57
CA GLY A 105 11.24 7.79 4.17
C GLY A 105 11.41 8.24 2.71
N PHE A 106 12.43 9.04 2.41
CA PHE A 106 12.65 9.61 1.06
C PHE A 106 14.04 9.29 0.46
N ASP A 107 14.63 8.17 0.81
CA ASP A 107 16.06 7.85 0.63
C ASP A 107 16.38 7.16 -0.69
N ALA A 108 15.42 7.14 -1.61
CA ALA A 108 15.48 6.21 -2.72
C ALA A 108 15.23 6.87 -4.07
N GLY A 109 15.46 8.19 -4.11
CA GLY A 109 15.84 8.92 -5.31
C GLY A 109 17.25 8.54 -5.81
N GLU A 110 17.53 8.89 -7.05
CA GLU A 110 18.77 8.55 -7.77
C GLU A 110 19.98 9.33 -7.18
N GLY A 111 20.93 8.68 -6.46
CA GLY A 111 22.25 9.31 -6.15
C GLY A 111 22.94 9.14 -4.77
N ASN A 112 22.65 8.14 -3.93
CA ASN A 112 23.16 8.10 -2.53
C ASN A 112 24.59 7.54 -2.32
N SER A 113 25.28 8.05 -1.27
CA SER A 113 26.53 7.53 -0.68
C SER A 113 26.48 7.47 0.86
N ASP A 114 27.51 6.86 1.45
CA ASP A 114 27.47 6.11 2.72
C ASP A 114 28.03 6.87 3.92
N GLU A 115 27.22 7.15 4.97
CA GLU A 115 27.63 7.20 6.39
C GLU A 115 26.52 7.75 7.34
N LEU A 116 26.12 6.91 8.32
CA LEU A 116 25.80 7.27 9.74
C LEU A 116 24.40 7.85 10.13
N GLY A 117 23.45 6.96 10.43
CA GLY A 117 22.18 7.25 11.13
C GLY A 117 22.26 7.07 12.66
N GLY A 118 22.90 8.02 13.36
CA GLY A 118 23.19 7.96 14.80
C GLY A 118 22.15 8.59 15.75
N TYR A 119 20.84 8.38 15.58
CA TYR A 119 19.81 8.96 16.47
C TYR A 119 19.05 7.94 17.34
N LYS A 120 18.69 8.38 18.56
CA LYS A 120 17.78 7.68 19.48
C LYS A 120 16.45 8.42 19.55
N VAL A 121 15.42 7.89 18.90
CA VAL A 121 14.04 8.39 19.04
C VAL A 121 13.32 7.54 20.09
N THR A 122 12.99 8.13 21.23
CA THR A 122 12.11 7.50 22.23
C THR A 122 10.65 7.70 21.84
N ALA A 123 9.99 6.65 21.36
CA ALA A 123 8.54 6.60 21.28
C ALA A 123 7.95 6.56 22.71
N LYS A 124 7.63 7.71 23.29
CA LYS A 124 6.66 7.80 24.39
C LYS A 124 5.31 8.22 23.81
N CYS A 125 4.63 7.27 23.17
CA CYS A 125 3.20 7.35 22.98
C CYS A 125 2.56 6.33 23.95
N LYS A 126 2.45 6.70 25.23
CA LYS A 126 1.84 5.82 26.25
C LYS A 126 0.44 6.26 26.67
N ASP A 127 -0.07 7.39 26.18
CA ASP A 127 -1.35 7.94 26.62
C ASP A 127 -2.20 8.52 25.48
N VAL A 128 -2.28 7.81 24.35
CA VAL A 128 -3.44 8.00 23.46
C VAL A 128 -4.37 6.82 23.71
N LYS A 129 -5.41 7.05 24.51
CA LYS A 129 -6.61 6.19 24.51
C LYS A 129 -7.25 6.33 23.13
N LEU A 130 -6.78 5.55 22.17
CA LEU A 130 -7.41 5.42 20.87
C LEU A 130 -8.60 4.48 21.05
N SER A 131 -9.79 5.05 21.11
CA SER A 131 -11.03 4.30 20.91
C SER A 131 -11.31 4.07 19.41
N LYS A 132 -10.28 4.16 18.55
CA LYS A 132 -10.40 4.38 17.09
C LYS A 132 -9.33 3.60 16.34
N GLN A 133 -9.71 3.04 15.19
CA GLN A 133 -8.86 2.18 14.38
C GLN A 133 -7.80 3.03 13.64
N ILE A 134 -6.51 2.75 13.86
CA ILE A 134 -5.40 3.44 13.17
C ILE A 134 -4.87 2.57 12.05
N PHE A 135 -4.72 3.16 10.87
CA PHE A 135 -3.94 2.57 9.79
C PHE A 135 -2.54 3.17 9.79
N ALA A 136 -1.54 2.36 10.13
CA ALA A 136 -0.14 2.75 10.08
C ALA A 136 0.49 2.13 8.82
N VAL A 137 0.83 2.97 7.85
CA VAL A 137 1.57 2.54 6.66
C VAL A 137 3.02 2.95 6.81
N TYR A 138 3.91 1.98 6.79
CA TYR A 138 5.33 2.20 6.66
C TYR A 138 5.69 2.13 5.18
N VAL A 139 5.98 3.29 4.59
CA VAL A 139 6.24 3.45 3.17
C VAL A 139 7.70 3.90 3.03
N SER A 140 8.59 2.93 2.87
CA SER A 140 10.04 3.14 2.77
C SER A 140 10.48 2.94 1.31
N ASN A 141 10.48 4.01 0.50
CA ASN A 141 10.24 3.83 -0.94
C ASN A 141 11.13 4.59 -1.93
N LEU A 142 11.53 3.83 -2.98
CA LEU A 142 12.24 4.13 -4.25
C LEU A 142 11.44 4.98 -5.25
N LEU A 143 10.61 5.90 -4.79
CA LEU A 143 9.77 6.70 -5.69
C LEU A 143 10.43 8.04 -6.04
N CYS A 144 10.24 8.48 -7.27
CA CYS A 144 10.51 9.87 -7.63
C CYS A 144 9.40 10.80 -7.10
N GLY A 145 9.67 12.10 -6.96
CA GLY A 145 8.75 13.09 -6.35
C GLY A 145 7.28 12.97 -6.78
N PRO A 146 6.95 12.90 -8.09
CA PRO A 146 5.57 12.73 -8.57
C PRO A 146 4.88 11.45 -8.06
N GLY A 147 5.63 10.35 -7.89
CA GLY A 147 5.14 9.11 -7.31
C GLY A 147 4.65 9.27 -5.87
N PHE A 148 5.40 10.00 -5.04
CA PHE A 148 5.02 10.27 -3.66
C PHE A 148 3.73 11.08 -3.53
N GLY A 149 3.60 12.14 -4.32
CA GLY A 149 2.37 12.93 -4.35
C GLY A 149 1.17 12.08 -4.81
N PHE A 150 1.35 11.20 -5.81
CA PHE A 150 0.31 10.30 -6.28
C PHE A 150 -0.16 9.30 -5.21
N LEU A 151 0.77 8.64 -4.51
CA LEU A 151 0.43 7.72 -3.43
C LEU A 151 -0.22 8.42 -2.23
N THR A 152 0.27 9.62 -1.89
CA THR A 152 -0.33 10.45 -0.83
C THR A 152 -1.80 10.74 -1.13
N ARG A 153 -2.14 11.07 -2.38
CA ARG A 153 -3.55 11.26 -2.78
C ARG A 153 -4.39 10.00 -2.62
N GLN A 154 -3.85 8.83 -2.93
CA GLN A 154 -4.59 7.58 -2.73
C GLN A 154 -4.91 7.38 -1.24
N LEU A 155 -3.94 7.62 -0.35
CA LEU A 155 -4.16 7.53 1.09
C LEU A 155 -5.15 8.58 1.61
N MET A 156 -5.20 9.77 1.02
CA MET A 156 -6.20 10.81 1.37
C MET A 156 -7.65 10.41 1.06
N SER A 157 -7.89 9.36 0.27
CA SER A 157 -9.24 8.81 0.09
C SER A 157 -9.73 8.01 1.31
N LEU A 158 -8.83 7.66 2.24
CA LEU A 158 -9.11 6.94 3.47
C LEU A 158 -9.34 7.90 4.63
N ALA A 159 -9.95 7.42 5.73
CA ALA A 159 -10.10 8.17 6.98
C ALA A 159 -10.73 9.57 6.85
N GLY A 160 -11.51 9.81 5.78
CA GLY A 160 -12.03 11.14 5.44
C GLY A 160 -10.93 12.19 5.24
N GLY A 161 -9.76 11.79 4.73
CA GLY A 161 -8.61 12.67 4.48
C GLY A 161 -7.73 12.94 5.71
N LYS A 162 -7.97 12.29 6.85
CA LYS A 162 -7.12 12.40 8.04
C LYS A 162 -5.83 11.59 7.85
N VAL A 163 -4.88 12.20 7.17
CA VAL A 163 -3.58 11.62 6.85
C VAL A 163 -2.47 12.47 7.45
N VAL A 164 -1.55 11.84 8.17
CA VAL A 164 -0.34 12.47 8.71
C VAL A 164 0.88 11.73 8.16
N LEU A 165 1.77 12.46 7.51
CA LEU A 165 3.08 11.95 7.07
C LEU A 165 4.12 12.40 8.10
N VAL A 166 4.92 11.44 8.58
CA VAL A 166 6.04 11.67 9.49
C VAL A 166 7.32 11.32 8.74
N LEU A 167 8.19 12.30 8.56
CA LEU A 167 9.49 12.10 7.91
C LEU A 167 10.33 11.11 8.72
N GLU A 168 10.86 10.10 8.05
CA GLU A 168 11.78 9.10 8.61
C GLU A 168 13.18 9.31 8.01
N GLY A 169 13.64 8.44 7.10
CA GLY A 169 14.87 8.63 6.36
C GLY A 169 14.77 9.68 5.25
N GLY A 170 15.92 9.99 4.64
CA GLY A 170 16.00 10.77 3.40
C GLY A 170 17.37 11.42 3.29
N HIS A 171 18.31 10.78 2.60
CA HIS A 171 19.69 11.28 2.56
C HIS A 171 20.04 12.07 1.29
N ASP A 172 19.42 11.77 0.16
CA ASP A 172 19.51 12.63 -1.01
C ASP A 172 18.62 13.86 -0.78
N LEU A 173 19.26 15.01 -0.60
CA LEU A 173 18.55 16.27 -0.35
C LEU A 173 17.62 16.63 -1.50
N ARG A 174 17.93 16.26 -2.75
CA ARG A 174 17.07 16.61 -3.89
C ARG A 174 15.81 15.76 -3.90
N GLY A 175 15.97 14.44 -3.91
CA GLY A 175 14.87 13.48 -3.81
C GLY A 175 14.01 13.70 -2.58
N LEU A 176 14.61 14.02 -1.43
CA LEU A 176 13.90 14.41 -0.22
C LEU A 176 13.07 15.69 -0.42
N CYS A 177 13.66 16.75 -0.96
CA CYS A 177 12.95 18.01 -1.20
C CYS A 177 11.78 17.82 -2.18
N ASP A 178 12.04 17.18 -3.33
CA ASP A 178 11.06 16.98 -4.40
C ASP A 178 9.89 16.11 -3.90
N SER A 179 10.20 15.06 -3.13
CA SER A 179 9.19 14.16 -2.56
C SER A 179 8.38 14.82 -1.45
N ALA A 180 9.04 15.57 -0.55
CA ALA A 180 8.36 16.34 0.48
C ALA A 180 7.44 17.41 -0.13
N GLU A 181 7.90 18.11 -1.16
CA GLU A 181 7.10 19.09 -1.91
C GLU A 181 5.87 18.44 -2.54
N ALA A 182 6.03 17.29 -3.21
CA ALA A 182 4.93 16.58 -3.84
C ALA A 182 3.90 16.08 -2.81
N CYS A 183 4.37 15.53 -1.68
CA CYS A 183 3.53 15.09 -0.56
C CYS A 183 2.73 16.26 0.04
N VAL A 184 3.40 17.36 0.37
CA VAL A 184 2.74 18.55 0.94
C VAL A 184 1.77 19.17 -0.06
N SER A 185 2.12 19.21 -1.34
CA SER A 185 1.23 19.68 -2.41
C SER A 185 -0.03 18.81 -2.52
N ALA A 186 0.10 17.49 -2.43
CA ALA A 186 -1.03 16.57 -2.36
C ALA A 186 -1.92 16.85 -1.15
N LEU A 187 -1.34 16.95 0.06
CA LEU A 187 -2.05 17.22 1.31
C LEU A 187 -2.80 18.55 1.30
N LEU A 188 -2.25 19.58 0.64
CA LEU A 188 -2.89 20.87 0.44
C LEU A 188 -3.99 20.87 -0.63
N GLY A 189 -4.25 19.73 -1.28
CA GLY A 189 -5.22 19.62 -2.37
C GLY A 189 -4.79 20.35 -3.65
N ARG A 190 -3.51 20.72 -3.76
CA ARG A 190 -2.95 21.32 -4.99
C ARG A 190 -2.84 20.26 -6.07
N GLU A 191 -2.67 20.68 -7.31
CA GLU A 191 -2.28 19.78 -8.39
C GLU A 191 -0.86 19.25 -8.13
N VAL A 192 -0.64 17.98 -8.45
CA VAL A 192 0.62 17.24 -8.26
C VAL A 192 0.97 16.79 -9.65
N GLU A 193 2.23 16.90 -10.00
CA GLU A 193 2.72 16.49 -11.31
C GLU A 193 2.21 15.09 -11.65
N PRO A 194 1.58 14.90 -12.83
CA PRO A 194 1.06 13.61 -13.22
C PRO A 194 2.21 12.63 -13.44
N LEU A 195 1.98 11.37 -13.08
CA LEU A 195 2.89 10.29 -13.44
C LEU A 195 3.07 10.22 -14.95
N SER A 196 4.31 9.96 -15.39
CA SER A 196 4.59 9.84 -16.81
C SER A 196 3.80 8.70 -17.45
N PRO A 197 3.36 8.82 -18.72
CA PRO A 197 2.69 7.74 -19.43
C PRO A 197 3.54 6.46 -19.49
N LEU A 198 4.87 6.59 -19.49
CA LEU A 198 5.80 5.46 -19.44
C LEU A 198 5.62 4.65 -18.16
N VAL A 199 5.59 5.32 -16.99
CA VAL A 199 5.36 4.66 -15.69
C VAL A 199 3.97 4.00 -15.65
N LEU A 200 2.95 4.66 -16.16
CA LEU A 200 1.57 4.15 -16.12
C LEU A 200 1.34 2.93 -17.03
N GLU A 201 2.08 2.83 -18.13
CA GLU A 201 2.02 1.70 -19.07
C GLU A 201 3.08 0.62 -18.78
N GLN A 202 4.07 0.90 -17.93
CA GLN A 202 5.04 -0.08 -17.47
C GLN A 202 4.36 -1.17 -16.63
N ARG A 203 4.72 -2.43 -16.90
CA ARG A 203 4.29 -3.57 -16.10
C ARG A 203 5.26 -3.77 -14.94
N PRO A 204 4.76 -4.18 -13.75
CA PRO A 204 5.65 -4.57 -12.67
C PRO A 204 6.52 -5.76 -13.08
N CYS A 205 7.76 -5.78 -12.63
CA CYS A 205 8.72 -6.85 -12.93
C CYS A 205 8.27 -8.19 -12.29
N ALA A 206 8.82 -9.30 -12.82
CA ALA A 206 8.43 -10.64 -12.36
C ALA A 206 8.68 -10.87 -10.86
N ASN A 207 9.79 -10.34 -10.33
CA ASN A 207 10.15 -10.42 -8.92
C ASN A 207 9.11 -9.71 -8.03
N ALA A 208 8.62 -8.54 -8.44
CA ALA A 208 7.57 -7.83 -7.74
C ALA A 208 6.26 -8.59 -7.77
N VAL A 209 5.87 -9.10 -8.94
CA VAL A 209 4.65 -9.92 -9.08
C VAL A 209 4.71 -11.14 -8.16
N GLN A 210 5.83 -11.86 -8.13
CA GLN A 210 6.01 -13.02 -7.25
C GLN A 210 5.99 -12.64 -5.76
N SER A 211 6.60 -11.52 -5.39
CA SER A 211 6.57 -11.00 -4.03
C SER A 211 5.13 -10.68 -3.60
N LEU A 212 4.37 -9.96 -4.44
CA LEU A 212 2.97 -9.61 -4.17
C LEU A 212 2.05 -10.84 -4.13
N GLN A 213 2.28 -11.83 -4.99
CA GLN A 213 1.56 -13.11 -4.92
C GLN A 213 1.78 -13.82 -3.59
N SER A 214 3.00 -13.80 -3.07
CA SER A 214 3.34 -14.41 -1.78
C SER A 214 2.60 -13.72 -0.63
N VAL A 215 2.48 -12.40 -0.67
CA VAL A 215 1.69 -11.62 0.31
C VAL A 215 0.20 -11.98 0.21
N ILE A 216 -0.36 -12.01 -0.99
CA ILE A 216 -1.79 -12.31 -1.19
C ILE A 216 -2.14 -13.74 -0.72
N GLN A 217 -1.20 -14.69 -0.80
CA GLN A 217 -1.41 -16.05 -0.32
C GLN A 217 -1.51 -16.16 1.20
N VAL A 218 -0.81 -15.29 1.94
CA VAL A 218 -0.71 -15.38 3.41
C VAL A 218 -1.64 -14.39 4.11
N THR A 219 -2.04 -13.31 3.44
CA THR A 219 -3.02 -12.38 3.98
C THR A 219 -4.43 -12.97 3.88
N THR A 220 -5.11 -13.08 5.01
CA THR A 220 -6.54 -13.40 5.07
C THR A 220 -7.38 -12.18 4.66
N GLY A 221 -8.23 -12.29 3.63
CA GLY A 221 -9.10 -11.18 3.20
C GLY A 221 -9.51 -11.21 1.72
N PRO A 222 -10.08 -10.09 1.18
CA PRO A 222 -10.64 -9.96 -0.17
C PRO A 222 -9.57 -9.87 -1.27
N LEU A 223 -8.30 -10.08 -0.93
CA LEU A 223 -7.18 -9.93 -1.85
C LEU A 223 -7.18 -10.95 -2.99
N GLN A 224 -7.89 -12.08 -2.85
CA GLN A 224 -7.94 -13.13 -3.87
C GLN A 224 -8.43 -12.60 -5.24
N ASP A 225 -9.32 -11.60 -5.24
CA ASP A 225 -9.88 -10.99 -6.46
C ASP A 225 -8.92 -10.03 -7.18
N THR A 226 -7.80 -9.68 -6.54
CA THR A 226 -6.79 -8.75 -7.10
C THR A 226 -5.71 -9.47 -7.91
N SER A 227 -5.54 -10.78 -7.69
CA SER A 227 -4.49 -11.61 -8.30
C SER A 227 -4.40 -11.53 -9.84
N PRO A 228 -5.53 -11.53 -10.60
CA PRO A 228 -5.50 -11.42 -12.06
C PRO A 228 -4.90 -10.11 -12.59
N SER A 229 -4.84 -9.08 -11.74
CA SER A 229 -4.38 -7.75 -12.13
C SER A 229 -2.92 -7.49 -11.77
N LEU A 230 -2.24 -8.40 -11.06
CA LEU A 230 -0.89 -8.16 -10.54
C LEU A 230 0.15 -7.90 -11.62
N SER A 231 0.07 -8.59 -12.76
CA SER A 231 1.01 -8.45 -13.88
C SER A 231 0.66 -7.34 -14.87
N LEU A 232 -0.46 -6.65 -14.66
CA LEU A 232 -0.94 -5.58 -15.54
C LEU A 232 -0.27 -4.25 -15.17
N SER A 233 -0.05 -3.42 -16.19
CA SER A 233 0.30 -2.01 -15.97
C SER A 233 -0.83 -1.28 -15.25
N TYR A 234 -0.51 -0.16 -14.62
CA TYR A 234 -1.49 0.61 -13.86
C TYR A 234 -2.68 1.04 -14.74
N SER A 235 -2.42 1.58 -15.92
CA SER A 235 -3.45 2.00 -16.88
C SER A 235 -4.37 0.85 -17.31
N VAL A 236 -3.81 -0.33 -17.62
CA VAL A 236 -4.60 -1.49 -18.04
C VAL A 236 -5.42 -2.02 -16.86
N ALA A 237 -4.83 -2.12 -15.67
CA ALA A 237 -5.53 -2.57 -14.48
C ALA A 237 -6.71 -1.65 -14.11
N GLN A 238 -6.55 -0.33 -14.22
CA GLN A 238 -7.60 0.64 -13.95
C GLN A 238 -8.75 0.54 -14.96
N ARG A 239 -8.45 0.40 -16.26
CA ARG A 239 -9.48 0.15 -17.30
C ARG A 239 -10.24 -1.15 -17.04
N SER A 240 -9.56 -2.22 -16.66
CA SER A 240 -10.17 -3.51 -16.31
C SER A 240 -11.05 -3.43 -15.06
N ARG A 241 -10.65 -2.64 -14.06
CA ARG A 241 -11.47 -2.37 -12.87
C ARG A 241 -12.74 -1.61 -13.23
N LEU A 242 -12.64 -0.51 -13.97
CA LEU A 242 -13.79 0.27 -14.42
C LEU A 242 -14.78 -0.56 -15.24
N ARG A 243 -14.28 -1.43 -16.13
CA ARG A 243 -15.14 -2.38 -16.87
C ARG A 243 -15.89 -3.32 -15.94
N ARG A 244 -15.20 -3.94 -14.97
CA ARG A 244 -15.84 -4.82 -13.97
C ARG A 244 -16.88 -4.08 -13.12
N ASP A 245 -16.60 -2.84 -12.73
CA ASP A 245 -17.52 -2.03 -11.93
C ASP A 245 -18.79 -1.69 -12.74
N LEU A 246 -18.63 -1.29 -14.02
CA LEU A 246 -19.75 -1.07 -14.95
C LEU A 246 -20.56 -2.35 -15.19
N ASP A 247 -19.89 -3.49 -15.38
CA ASP A 247 -20.57 -4.78 -15.53
C ASP A 247 -21.34 -5.18 -14.26
N SER A 248 -20.78 -4.90 -13.07
CA SER A 248 -21.44 -5.15 -11.78
C SER A 248 -22.67 -4.25 -11.61
N GLU A 249 -22.58 -2.97 -11.97
CA GLU A 249 -23.71 -2.04 -11.94
C GLU A 249 -24.81 -2.45 -12.93
N ALA A 250 -24.42 -2.83 -14.15
CA ALA A 250 -25.36 -3.36 -15.15
C ALA A 250 -26.06 -4.63 -14.65
N LEU A 251 -25.33 -5.57 -14.06
CA LEU A 251 -25.90 -6.78 -13.46
C LEU A 251 -26.86 -6.47 -12.31
N ARG A 252 -26.52 -5.51 -11.43
CA ARG A 252 -27.41 -5.04 -10.36
C ARG A 252 -28.69 -4.40 -10.93
N GLY A 253 -28.57 -3.61 -11.99
CA GLY A 253 -29.71 -3.02 -12.70
C GLY A 253 -30.64 -4.08 -13.29
N ILE A 254 -30.08 -5.09 -13.95
CA ILE A 254 -30.84 -6.23 -14.51
C ILE A 254 -31.54 -7.03 -13.40
N ALA A 255 -30.84 -7.32 -12.29
CA ALA A 255 -31.41 -8.01 -11.15
C ALA A 255 -32.57 -7.21 -10.52
N ALA A 256 -32.42 -5.89 -10.36
CA ALA A 256 -33.46 -5.03 -9.83
C ALA A 256 -34.70 -4.99 -10.73
N LEU A 257 -34.53 -4.94 -12.06
CA LEU A 257 -35.62 -5.02 -13.02
C LEU A 257 -36.34 -6.38 -12.98
N SER A 258 -35.58 -7.47 -12.84
CA SER A 258 -36.14 -8.82 -12.75
C SER A 258 -36.98 -9.01 -11.47
N VAL A 259 -36.50 -8.48 -10.34
CA VAL A 259 -37.25 -8.47 -9.08
C VAL A 259 -38.50 -7.58 -9.17
N ALA A 260 -38.41 -6.43 -9.85
CA ALA A 260 -39.56 -5.57 -10.08
C ALA A 260 -40.63 -6.26 -10.94
N ALA A 261 -40.24 -6.97 -12.00
CA ALA A 261 -41.14 -7.75 -12.85
C ALA A 261 -41.84 -8.89 -12.10
N LEU A 262 -41.09 -9.63 -11.27
CA LEU A 262 -41.66 -10.69 -10.43
C LEU A 262 -42.64 -10.15 -9.38
N ASN A 263 -42.41 -8.94 -8.87
CA ASN A 263 -43.31 -8.28 -7.93
C ASN A 263 -44.54 -7.66 -8.61
N SER A 264 -44.46 -7.27 -9.88
CA SER A 264 -45.65 -6.86 -10.65
C SER A 264 -46.55 -8.04 -10.98
N ASP A 265 -45.99 -9.21 -11.33
CA ASP A 265 -46.78 -10.40 -11.62
C ASP A 265 -47.55 -10.92 -10.39
N ARG A 266 -46.93 -10.87 -9.18
CA ARG A 266 -47.63 -11.22 -7.92
C ARG A 266 -48.76 -10.27 -7.54
N ARG A 267 -48.71 -9.01 -7.98
CA ARG A 267 -49.80 -8.03 -7.76
C ARG A 267 -50.98 -8.24 -8.71
N ILE A 268 -50.74 -8.83 -9.88
CA ILE A 268 -51.79 -9.17 -10.84
C ILE A 268 -52.54 -10.43 -10.37
N ASP A 269 -51.83 -11.42 -9.84
CA ASP A 269 -52.40 -12.70 -9.36
C ASP A 269 -53.18 -12.58 -8.03
N SER A 270 -53.03 -11.47 -7.29
CA SER A 270 -53.78 -11.20 -6.04
C SER A 270 -54.99 -10.29 -6.22
N GLY A 271 -55.32 -9.91 -7.47
CA GLY A 271 -56.40 -8.98 -7.80
C GLY A 271 -57.71 -9.60 -8.30
N GLU A 272 -57.81 -10.93 -8.44
CA GLU A 272 -58.98 -11.60 -9.05
C GLU A 272 -59.94 -12.31 -8.08
N GLU A 273 -59.75 -12.23 -6.76
CA GLU A 273 -60.74 -12.74 -5.76
C GLU A 273 -61.49 -11.60 -5.05
N SER A 274 -62.26 -10.80 -5.79
CA SER A 274 -63.42 -10.10 -5.21
C SER A 274 -64.40 -9.69 -6.30
N MET A 275 -65.33 -10.58 -6.65
CA MET A 275 -66.59 -10.21 -7.30
C MET A 275 -67.73 -11.09 -6.77
#